data_AF-A0AAU9SSF0-F1
#
_entry.id   AF-A0AAU9SSF0-F1
#
_cell.length_a   1.000
_cell.length_b   1.000
_cell.length_c   1.000
_cell.angle_alpha   90.00
_cell.angle_beta   90.00
_cell.angle_gamma   90.00
#
_symmetry.space_group_name_H-M   'P 1'
#
loop_
_entity.id
_entity.type
_entity.pdbx_description
1 polymer ?
#
loop_
_entity_poly.entity_id
_entity_poly.type
_entity_poly.pdbx_seq_one_letter_code
_entity_poly.pdbx_strand_id
1 'polypeptide(L)'
;METNARTTTPSLNEEETPLRGILCLKTSQDMKRIEETEECFILDFDPFDFVDVERLSGDKDVAIIHEKGQVACRDYPHPRHLCLNFPFGSTPNATHCDLCYCNVCDEPAPCAQWMSSHCNVSDSM
;
A
#
# COMPACT_ATOMS: atom_id res chain seq x y z
N MET A 1 -5.39 25.69 63.52
CA MET A 1 -4.01 25.36 63.93
C MET A 1 -3.35 24.69 62.77
N GLU A 2 -2.23 25.26 62.35
CA GLU A 2 -1.45 24.99 61.14
C GLU A 2 -0.78 23.61 61.15
N THR A 3 -0.47 23.07 59.97
CA THR A 3 0.78 22.32 59.74
C THR A 3 1.30 22.55 58.32
N ASN A 4 2.52 23.12 58.25
CA ASN A 4 3.34 23.39 57.07
C ASN A 4 3.94 22.12 56.44
N ALA A 5 4.22 22.15 55.13
CA ALA A 5 5.36 21.47 54.51
C ALA A 5 5.71 22.19 53.18
N ARG A 6 6.65 23.12 53.21
CA ARG A 6 8.07 22.96 52.85
C ARG A 6 8.30 22.73 51.35
N THR A 7 8.72 23.83 50.72
CA THR A 7 9.39 24.00 49.44
C THR A 7 10.41 22.90 49.12
N THR A 8 10.41 22.41 47.88
CA THR A 8 11.63 22.08 47.13
C THR A 8 11.32 22.26 45.65
N THR A 9 11.82 23.35 45.09
CA THR A 9 12.00 23.54 43.65
C THR A 9 13.17 22.66 43.18
N PRO A 10 12.99 21.78 42.19
CA PRO A 10 14.04 21.51 41.23
C PRO A 10 13.96 22.61 40.17
N SER A 11 15.00 23.43 40.11
CA SER A 11 15.28 24.29 38.96
C SER A 11 15.40 23.40 37.73
N LEU A 12 14.32 23.30 36.97
CA LEU A 12 14.39 23.00 35.55
C LEU A 12 14.25 24.35 34.88
N ASN A 13 15.23 24.70 34.06
CA ASN A 13 15.14 25.88 33.23
C ASN A 13 14.01 25.60 32.23
N GLU A 14 12.81 26.07 32.57
CA GLU A 14 11.63 26.03 31.72
C GLU A 14 11.82 27.09 30.63
N GLU A 15 12.71 26.81 29.68
CA GLU A 15 12.54 27.31 28.33
C GLU A 15 11.32 26.54 27.76
N GLU A 16 10.13 26.80 28.32
CA GLU A 16 8.86 26.31 27.78
C GLU A 16 8.76 26.88 26.38
N THR A 17 9.21 26.11 25.40
CA THR A 17 8.96 26.42 24.01
C THR A 17 7.43 26.44 23.88
N PRO A 18 6.81 27.55 23.42
CA PRO A 18 5.36 27.65 23.38
C PRO A 18 4.80 26.40 22.70
N LEU A 19 3.85 25.71 23.34
CA LEU A 19 3.24 24.51 22.79
C LEU A 19 2.68 24.82 21.41
N ARG A 20 3.40 24.39 20.37
CA ARG A 20 2.99 24.60 18.98
C ARG A 20 1.79 23.71 18.69
N GLY A 21 0.84 24.23 17.92
CA GLY A 21 -0.32 23.47 17.49
C GLY A 21 0.08 22.27 16.65
N ILE A 22 -0.68 21.19 16.72
CA ILE A 22 -0.47 20.00 15.88
C ILE A 22 -0.70 20.40 14.42
N LEU A 23 0.33 20.30 13.59
CA LEU A 23 0.24 20.56 12.16
C LEU A 23 0.01 19.25 11.40
N CYS A 24 -1.09 19.19 10.65
CA CYS A 24 -1.36 18.11 9.71
C CYS A 24 -1.04 18.56 8.27
N LEU A 25 -0.07 17.90 7.64
CA LEU A 25 0.30 18.12 6.26
C LEU A 25 -0.69 17.44 5.32
N LYS A 26 -1.36 18.23 4.48
CA LYS A 26 -2.39 17.75 3.55
C LYS A 26 -1.85 17.36 2.16
N THR A 27 -0.70 17.90 1.77
CA THR A 27 -0.14 17.75 0.42
C THR A 27 1.39 17.71 0.50
N SER A 28 2.00 16.82 -0.28
CA SER A 28 3.45 16.66 -0.36
C SER A 28 4.18 17.91 -0.89
N GLN A 29 3.49 18.79 -1.62
CA GLN A 29 4.09 20.03 -2.14
C GLN A 29 4.56 20.97 -1.02
N ASP A 30 3.88 20.94 0.13
CA ASP A 30 4.18 21.80 1.27
C ASP A 30 5.23 21.18 2.22
N MET A 31 5.68 19.94 1.95
CA MET A 31 6.58 19.17 2.81
C MET A 31 7.87 19.95 3.10
N LYS A 32 8.52 20.50 2.06
CA LYS A 32 9.77 21.26 2.21
C LYS A 32 9.60 22.49 3.11
N ARG A 33 8.51 23.24 2.93
CA ARG A 33 8.21 24.44 3.73
C ARG A 33 8.00 24.08 5.20
N ILE A 34 7.37 22.95 5.45
CA ILE A 34 7.03 22.50 6.79
C ILE A 34 8.24 21.89 7.49
N GLU A 35 9.08 21.14 6.78
CA GLU A 35 10.38 20.65 7.30
C GLU A 35 11.30 21.80 7.77
N GLU A 36 11.24 22.96 7.10
CA GLU A 36 12.01 24.15 7.48
C GLU A 36 11.45 24.86 8.73
N THR A 37 10.17 24.65 9.06
CA THR A 37 9.45 25.43 10.09
C THR A 37 9.11 24.61 11.34
N GLU A 38 8.81 23.32 11.17
CA GLU A 38 8.32 22.42 12.22
C GLU A 38 9.21 21.19 12.35
N GLU A 39 9.54 20.84 13.58
CA GLU A 39 10.35 19.65 13.90
C GLU A 39 9.52 18.35 13.83
N CYS A 40 8.19 18.45 14.01
CA CYS A 40 7.24 17.33 13.99
C CYS A 40 5.91 17.75 13.36
N PHE A 41 5.43 16.99 12.36
CA PHE A 41 4.12 17.17 11.74
C PHE A 41 3.50 15.83 11.35
N ILE A 42 2.17 15.78 11.28
CA ILE A 42 1.42 14.56 10.93
C ILE A 42 1.15 14.58 9.44
N LEU A 43 1.41 13.48 8.74
CA LEU A 43 0.97 13.30 7.36
C LEU A 43 -0.51 12.90 7.36
N ASP A 44 -1.35 13.68 6.69
CA ASP A 44 -2.78 13.40 6.50
C ASP A 44 -3.03 12.53 5.24
N PHE A 45 -1.96 11.96 4.68
CA PHE A 45 -1.95 11.08 3.51
C PHE A 45 -0.91 9.98 3.69
N ASP A 46 -1.04 8.89 2.94
CA ASP A 46 -0.03 7.82 2.93
C ASP A 46 1.22 8.29 2.17
N PRO A 47 2.39 8.42 2.82
CA PRO A 47 3.63 8.78 2.14
C PRO A 47 4.03 7.81 1.02
N PHE A 48 3.46 6.60 0.99
CA PHE A 48 3.74 5.57 0.01
C PHE A 48 2.69 5.45 -1.11
N ASP A 49 1.57 6.19 -1.05
CA ASP A 49 0.57 6.16 -2.13
C ASP A 49 1.12 6.72 -3.46
N PHE A 50 2.21 7.49 -3.41
CA PHE A 50 2.84 8.14 -4.58
C PHE A 50 4.05 7.38 -5.13
N VAL A 51 4.24 6.10 -4.80
CA VAL A 51 5.32 5.30 -5.41
C VAL A 51 5.05 5.13 -6.90
N ASP A 52 5.55 6.07 -7.68
CA ASP A 52 5.48 6.04 -9.14
C ASP A 52 6.51 5.01 -9.63
N VAL A 53 6.05 3.77 -9.80
CA VAL A 53 6.86 2.62 -10.18
C VAL A 53 7.60 2.88 -11.51
N GLU A 54 7.06 3.72 -12.39
CA GLU A 54 7.72 4.15 -13.63
C GLU A 54 9.00 4.95 -13.36
N ARG A 55 9.06 5.77 -12.29
CA ARG A 55 10.25 6.57 -11.94
C ARG A 55 11.37 5.72 -11.36
N LEU A 56 11.05 4.56 -10.78
CA LEU A 56 12.03 3.62 -10.21
C LEU A 56 12.63 2.69 -11.28
N SER A 57 11.98 2.53 -12.43
CA SER A 57 12.44 1.66 -13.53
C SER A 57 13.78 2.10 -14.16
N GLY A 58 14.24 3.32 -13.89
CA GLY A 58 15.48 3.87 -14.44
C GLY A 58 16.74 3.63 -13.59
N ASP A 59 16.58 3.27 -12.31
CA ASP A 59 17.69 3.23 -11.36
C ASP A 59 18.05 1.79 -11.00
N LYS A 60 19.27 1.35 -11.38
CA LYS A 60 19.70 -0.05 -11.23
C LYS A 60 20.00 -0.45 -9.77
N ASP A 61 19.98 0.52 -8.88
CA ASP A 61 20.29 0.35 -7.46
C ASP A 61 19.03 0.13 -6.60
N VAL A 62 17.83 0.23 -7.19
CA VAL A 62 16.56 0.00 -6.51
C VAL A 62 15.90 -1.26 -7.07
N ALA A 63 15.60 -2.22 -6.19
CA ALA A 63 14.85 -3.41 -6.51
C ALA A 63 13.53 -3.44 -5.73
N ILE A 64 12.42 -3.74 -6.41
CA ILE A 64 11.13 -3.99 -5.75
C ILE A 64 11.21 -5.35 -5.08
N ILE A 65 11.38 -5.36 -3.75
CA ILE A 65 11.50 -6.59 -2.97
C ILE A 65 10.16 -7.22 -2.62
N HIS A 66 9.08 -6.44 -2.59
CA HIS A 66 7.71 -6.93 -2.41
C HIS A 66 6.67 -5.90 -2.86
N GLU A 67 5.47 -6.38 -3.19
CA GLU A 67 4.27 -5.59 -3.45
C GLU A 67 3.28 -5.82 -2.29
N LYS A 68 2.47 -4.80 -1.93
CA LYS A 68 1.45 -4.89 -0.88
C LYS A 68 0.09 -4.60 -1.51
N GLY A 69 -0.89 -5.50 -1.36
CA GLY A 69 -2.21 -5.36 -1.98
C GLY A 69 -2.90 -6.70 -2.21
N GLN A 70 -3.88 -6.77 -3.13
CA GLN A 70 -4.48 -8.04 -3.59
C GLN A 70 -3.49 -8.82 -4.48
N VAL A 71 -2.32 -9.18 -3.94
CA VAL A 71 -1.28 -9.95 -4.64
C VAL A 71 -1.46 -11.46 -4.39
N ALA A 72 -2.33 -11.83 -3.45
CA ALA A 72 -2.52 -13.21 -3.00
C ALA A 72 -2.85 -14.19 -4.14
N CYS A 73 -3.56 -13.75 -5.18
CA CYS A 73 -3.91 -14.64 -6.28
C CYS A 73 -2.69 -15.05 -7.12
N ARG A 74 -1.53 -14.40 -7.02
CA ARG A 74 -0.36 -14.82 -7.82
C ARG A 74 0.19 -16.17 -7.39
N ASP A 75 0.17 -16.48 -6.10
CA ASP A 75 0.91 -17.60 -5.51
C ASP A 75 0.00 -18.78 -5.08
N TYR A 76 -1.32 -18.65 -5.23
CA TYR A 76 -2.30 -19.70 -4.90
C TYR A 76 -3.15 -20.08 -6.12
N PRO A 77 -3.71 -21.31 -6.15
CA PRO A 77 -4.67 -21.68 -7.18
C PRO A 77 -5.83 -20.67 -7.26
N HIS A 78 -6.05 -20.09 -8.44
CA HIS A 78 -7.03 -19.03 -8.63
C HIS A 78 -7.76 -19.16 -9.98
N PRO A 79 -9.00 -18.66 -10.08
CA PRO A 79 -9.72 -18.65 -11.34
C PRO A 79 -9.11 -17.61 -12.30
N ARG A 80 -9.26 -17.84 -13.60
CA ARG A 80 -8.67 -17.00 -14.67
C ARG A 80 -8.91 -15.50 -14.50
N HIS A 81 -10.11 -15.10 -14.14
CA HIS A 81 -10.48 -13.68 -14.02
C HIS A 81 -9.80 -12.98 -12.82
N LEU A 82 -9.21 -13.73 -11.88
CA LEU A 82 -8.41 -13.21 -10.77
C LEU A 82 -6.90 -13.31 -11.02
N CYS A 83 -6.48 -13.71 -12.23
CA CYS A 83 -5.07 -13.85 -12.54
C CYS A 83 -4.38 -12.48 -12.62
N LEU A 84 -3.40 -12.26 -11.73
CA LEU A 84 -2.59 -11.03 -11.72
C LEU A 84 -1.41 -11.09 -12.70
N ASN A 85 -0.90 -12.30 -12.99
CA ASN A 85 0.13 -12.48 -14.02
C ASN A 85 -0.41 -12.12 -15.41
N PHE A 86 -1.71 -12.39 -15.64
CA PHE A 86 -2.41 -12.08 -16.89
C PHE A 86 -3.72 -11.36 -16.58
N PRO A 87 -3.70 -10.04 -16.34
CA PRO A 87 -4.90 -9.30 -15.94
C PRO A 87 -6.03 -9.47 -16.96
N PHE A 88 -7.24 -9.70 -16.45
CA PHE A 88 -8.44 -9.82 -17.27
C PHE A 88 -8.74 -8.49 -17.95
N GLY A 89 -8.97 -8.49 -19.27
CA GLY A 89 -9.18 -7.27 -20.08
C GLY A 89 -7.91 -6.63 -20.65
N SER A 90 -6.72 -6.87 -20.06
CA SER A 90 -5.43 -6.43 -20.63
C SER A 90 -4.75 -7.51 -21.47
N THR A 91 -5.05 -8.78 -21.19
CA THR A 91 -4.47 -9.94 -21.87
C THR A 91 -5.58 -10.79 -22.50
N PRO A 92 -5.28 -11.58 -23.56
CA PRO A 92 -6.24 -12.53 -24.07
C PRO A 92 -6.73 -13.45 -22.95
N ASN A 93 -8.04 -13.65 -22.86
CA ASN A 93 -8.64 -14.46 -21.80
C ASN A 93 -8.16 -15.92 -21.84
N ALA A 94 -7.77 -16.41 -23.01
CA ALA A 94 -7.16 -17.72 -23.19
C ALA A 94 -5.78 -17.89 -22.51
N THR A 95 -5.05 -16.81 -22.22
CA THR A 95 -3.75 -16.87 -21.55
C THR A 95 -3.92 -17.26 -20.09
N HIS A 96 -3.04 -18.08 -19.52
CA HIS A 96 -3.12 -18.54 -18.13
C HIS A 96 -1.72 -18.74 -17.56
N CYS A 97 -1.60 -18.68 -16.23
CA CYS A 97 -0.38 -19.05 -15.51
C CYS A 97 -0.53 -20.45 -14.89
N ASP A 98 0.56 -20.98 -14.33
CA ASP A 98 0.62 -22.33 -13.76
C ASP A 98 -0.34 -22.56 -12.59
N LEU A 99 -0.80 -21.49 -11.95
CA LEU A 99 -1.74 -21.53 -10.82
C LEU A 99 -3.19 -21.21 -11.23
N CYS A 100 -3.47 -20.98 -12.51
CA CYS A 100 -4.83 -20.78 -12.97
C CYS A 100 -5.62 -22.10 -12.99
N TYR A 101 -6.89 -22.04 -12.60
CA TYR A 101 -7.85 -23.12 -12.82
C TYR A 101 -9.10 -22.63 -13.56
N CYS A 102 -9.79 -23.56 -14.21
CA CYS A 102 -11.09 -23.33 -14.81
C CYS A 102 -12.17 -23.36 -13.73
N ASN A 103 -12.80 -22.22 -13.45
CA ASN A 103 -13.87 -22.11 -12.45
C ASN A 103 -15.16 -22.88 -12.80
N VAL A 104 -15.32 -23.33 -14.04
CA VAL A 104 -16.47 -24.14 -14.47
C VAL A 104 -16.24 -25.62 -14.21
N CYS A 105 -14.99 -26.08 -14.36
CA CYS A 105 -14.63 -27.49 -14.26
C CYS A 105 -13.92 -27.84 -12.95
N ASP A 106 -13.46 -26.85 -12.20
CA ASP A 106 -12.58 -26.99 -11.02
C ASP A 106 -11.30 -27.80 -11.31
N GLU A 107 -10.75 -27.63 -12.51
CA GLU A 107 -9.53 -28.30 -12.99
C GLU A 107 -8.45 -27.28 -13.39
N PRO A 108 -7.15 -27.65 -13.35
CA PRO A 108 -6.06 -26.79 -13.82
C PRO A 108 -6.31 -26.31 -15.25
N ALA A 109 -6.03 -25.02 -15.50
CA ALA A 109 -6.12 -24.47 -16.85
C ALA A 109 -4.98 -25.02 -17.73
N PRO A 110 -5.24 -25.34 -19.02
CA PRO A 110 -6.51 -25.23 -19.72
C PRO A 110 -7.34 -26.53 -19.67
N CYS A 111 -8.65 -26.42 -19.39
CA CYS A 111 -9.60 -27.51 -19.56
C CYS A 111 -9.96 -27.75 -21.05
N ALA A 112 -10.69 -28.82 -21.36
CA ALA A 112 -11.09 -29.14 -22.74
C ALA A 112 -11.93 -28.03 -23.44
N GLN A 113 -12.71 -27.27 -22.69
CA GLN A 113 -13.55 -26.17 -23.19
C GLN A 113 -12.94 -24.78 -22.92
N TRP A 114 -11.64 -24.72 -22.64
CA TRP A 114 -10.96 -23.48 -22.29
C TRP A 114 -11.05 -22.44 -23.41
N MET A 115 -10.66 -22.81 -24.62
CA MET A 115 -10.61 -21.91 -25.78
C MET A 115 -12.01 -21.58 -26.35
N SER A 116 -13.03 -22.38 -26.02
CA SER A 116 -14.38 -22.16 -26.55
C SER A 116 -15.12 -21.08 -25.76
N SER A 117 -15.20 -21.22 -24.44
CA SER A 117 -15.96 -20.27 -23.61
C SER A 117 -15.47 -20.15 -22.18
N HIS A 118 -14.87 -21.19 -21.60
CA HIS A 118 -14.55 -21.22 -20.17
C HIS A 118 -13.48 -20.20 -19.77
N CYS A 119 -12.62 -19.77 -20.70
CA CYS A 119 -11.62 -18.73 -20.43
C CYS A 119 -12.22 -17.33 -20.22
N ASN A 120 -13.44 -17.07 -20.73
CA ASN A 120 -14.10 -15.78 -20.66
C ASN A 120 -14.99 -15.61 -19.41
N VAL A 121 -15.11 -16.64 -18.59
CA VAL A 121 -16.02 -16.62 -17.44
C VAL A 121 -15.42 -15.76 -16.33
N SER A 122 -15.94 -14.54 -16.19
CA SER A 122 -15.79 -13.71 -14.99
C SER A 122 -16.94 -14.00 -14.03
N ASP A 123 -16.67 -13.99 -12.72
CA ASP A 123 -17.70 -14.18 -11.70
C ASP A 123 -18.85 -13.18 -11.94
N SER A 124 -19.99 -13.70 -12.37
CA SER A 124 -21.19 -12.93 -12.69
C SER A 124 -22.18 -13.24 -11.59
N MET A 125 -22.09 -12.48 -10.49
CA MET A 125 -23.17 -12.41 -9.50
C MET A 125 -24.22 -11.39 -9.93
#